data_AF-A0A957ZM85-F1
#
_entry.id   AF-A0A957ZM85-F1
#
_cell.length_a   1.000
_cell.length_b   1.000
_cell.length_c   1.000
_cell.angle_alpha   90.00
_cell.angle_beta   90.00
_cell.angle_gamma   90.00
#
_symmetry.space_group_name_H-M   'P 1'
#
loop_
_entity.id
_entity.type
_entity.pdbx_description
1 polymer ?
#
loop_
_entity_poly.entity_id
_entity_poly.type
_entity_poly.pdbx_seq_one_letter_code
_entity_poly.pdbx_strand_id
1 'polypeptide(L)' 'MSEAIGLPRRTREILEAKLREQATLQALLAQQGQAINELVEAAREMLDVPAGWELANTGVGFVAPARNDEGMSQAPADN' A
#
# COMPACT_ATOMS: atom_id res chain seq x y z
N MET A 1 -40.81 -7.05 -3.86
CA MET A 1 -40.59 -5.73 -3.23
C MET A 1 -39.87 -5.99 -1.93
N SER A 2 -38.67 -5.45 -1.74
CA SER A 2 -37.92 -5.69 -0.51
C SER A 2 -38.44 -4.78 0.60
N GLU A 3 -38.88 -5.35 1.72
CA GLU A 3 -39.24 -4.59 2.92
C GLU A 3 -38.00 -3.86 3.46
N ALA A 4 -38.11 -2.54 3.62
CA ALA A 4 -37.04 -1.71 4.14
C ALA A 4 -37.44 -1.14 5.50
N ILE A 5 -36.64 -1.43 6.54
CA ILE A 5 -36.80 -0.83 7.86
C ILE A 5 -36.03 0.50 7.87
N GLY A 6 -36.75 1.60 8.03
CA GLY A 6 -36.14 2.93 8.12
C GLY A 6 -35.34 3.10 9.41
N LEU A 7 -34.14 3.65 9.30
CA LEU A 7 -33.32 3.99 10.47
C LEU A 7 -33.92 5.22 11.21
N PRO A 8 -33.91 5.22 12.56
CA PRO A 8 -34.26 6.40 13.35
C PRO A 8 -33.41 7.62 12.94
N ARG A 9 -34.01 8.82 12.97
CA ARG A 9 -33.35 10.06 12.51
C ARG A 9 -31.96 10.26 13.14
N ARG A 10 -31.86 10.11 14.46
CA ARG A 10 -30.60 10.27 15.20
C ARG A 10 -29.53 9.28 14.72
N THR A 11 -29.92 8.04 14.44
CA THR A 11 -29.02 7.01 13.93
C THR A 11 -28.53 7.35 12.53
N ARG A 12 -29.40 7.84 11.63
CA ARG A 12 -28.99 8.31 10.31
C ARG A 12 -28.02 9.47 10.39
N GLU A 13 -28.30 10.49 11.19
CA GLU A 13 -27.44 11.67 11.33
C GLU A 13 -26.03 11.29 11.83
N ILE A 14 -25.95 10.38 12.81
CA ILE A 14 -24.67 9.87 13.31
C ILE A 14 -23.94 9.09 12.22
N LEU A 15 -24.64 8.21 11.50
CA LEU A 15 -24.04 7.42 10.44
C LEU A 15 -23.52 8.32 9.30
N GLU A 16 -24.30 9.31 8.87
CA GLU A 16 -23.90 10.29 7.85
C GLU A 16 -22.71 11.14 8.30
N ALA A 17 -22.60 11.49 9.59
CA ALA A 17 -21.42 12.15 10.13
C ALA A 17 -20.19 11.24 10.08
N LYS A 18 -20.33 9.98 10.47
CA LYS A 18 -19.24 8.99 10.44
C LYS A 18 -18.78 8.63 9.03
N LEU A 19 -19.71 8.51 8.09
CA LEU A 19 -19.36 8.28 6.68
C LEU A 19 -18.59 9.46 6.09
N ARG A 20 -18.95 10.69 6.43
CA ARG A 20 -18.18 11.88 6.04
C ARG A 20 -16.80 11.91 6.69
N GLU A 21 -16.70 11.62 7.98
CA GLU A 21 -15.43 11.53 8.69
C GLU A 21 -14.51 10.47 8.05
N GLN A 22 -15.06 9.29 7.72
CA GLN A 22 -14.34 8.24 7.01
C GLN A 22 -13.83 8.72 5.65
N ALA A 23 -14.67 9.39 4.86
CA ALA A 23 -14.26 9.93 3.56
C ALA A 23 -13.11 10.95 3.71
N THR A 24 -13.18 11.84 4.70
CA THR A 24 -12.09 12.79 4.99
C THR A 24 -10.80 12.07 5.38
N LEU A 25 -10.88 11.05 6.23
CA LEU A 25 -9.70 10.28 6.64
C LEU A 25 -9.08 9.50 5.47
N GLN A 26 -9.91 8.95 4.57
CA GLN A 26 -9.42 8.30 3.35
C GLN A 26 -8.73 9.29 2.41
N ALA A 27 -9.27 10.50 2.26
CA ALA A 27 -8.63 11.55 1.47
C ALA A 27 -7.27 11.97 2.07
N LEU A 28 -7.19 12.14 3.39
CA LEU A 28 -5.93 12.45 4.07
C LEU A 28 -4.90 11.32 3.91
N LEU A 29 -5.33 10.06 4.03
CA LEU A 29 -4.47 8.91 3.83
C LEU A 29 -3.92 8.85 2.39
N ALA A 30 -4.77 9.12 1.39
CA ALA A 30 -4.34 9.17 -0.01
C ALA A 30 -3.31 10.29 -0.24
N GLN A 31 -3.55 11.47 0.33
CA GLN A 31 -2.61 12.60 0.27
C GLN A 31 -1.27 12.24 0.93
N GLN A 32 -1.30 11.59 2.09
CA GLN A 32 -0.08 11.16 2.78
C GLN A 32 0.68 10.10 1.97
N GLY A 33 -0.02 9.15 1.36
CA GLY A 33 0.58 8.15 0.48
C GLY A 33 1.31 8.78 -0.72
N GLN A 34 0.73 9.81 -1.33
CA GLN A 34 1.39 10.55 -2.41
C GLN A 34 2.68 11.23 -1.93
N ALA A 35 2.63 11.96 -0.81
CA ALA A 35 3.80 12.64 -0.25
C ALA A 35 4.94 11.66 0.12
N ILE A 36 4.60 10.47 0.63
CA ILE A 36 5.59 9.42 0.90
C ILE A 36 6.22 8.93 -0.40
N ASN A 37 5.43 8.68 -1.45
CA ASN A 37 5.96 8.24 -2.74
C ASN A 37 6.90 9.29 -3.34
N GLU A 38 6.52 10.57 -3.31
CA GLU A 38 7.39 11.66 -3.77
C GLU A 38 8.71 11.71 -3.01
N LEU A 39 8.68 11.53 -1.68
CA LEU A 39 9.89 11.48 -0.87
C LEU A 39 10.77 10.26 -1.21
N VAL A 40 10.17 9.10 -1.43
CA VAL A 40 10.89 7.87 -1.81
C VAL A 40 11.55 8.04 -3.17
N GLU A 41 10.85 8.63 -4.14
CA GLU A 41 11.40 8.89 -5.48
C GLU A 41 12.50 9.96 -5.43
N ALA A 42 12.34 11.03 -4.65
CA ALA A 42 13.42 12.00 -4.44
C ALA A 42 14.67 11.34 -3.81
N ALA A 43 14.49 10.45 -2.83
CA ALA A 43 15.59 9.69 -2.24
C ALA A 43 16.23 8.74 -3.25
N ARG A 44 15.43 8.14 -4.14
CA ARG A 44 15.90 7.28 -5.24
C ARG A 44 16.82 8.06 -6.19
N GLU A 45 16.40 9.25 -6.59
CA GLU A 45 17.18 10.13 -7.47
C GLU A 45 18.46 10.62 -6.79
N MET A 46 18.37 11.08 -5.54
CA MET A 46 19.54 11.57 -4.80
C MET A 46 20.63 10.52 -4.59
N LEU A 47 20.26 9.25 -4.51
CA LEU A 47 21.17 8.12 -4.28
C LEU A 47 21.54 7.39 -5.58
N ASP A 48 21.09 7.88 -6.74
CA ASP A 48 21.29 7.23 -8.06
C ASP A 48 20.92 5.73 -8.03
N VAL A 49 19.82 5.39 -7.36
CA VAL A 49 19.46 3.99 -7.13
C VAL A 49 19.13 3.29 -8.46
N PRO A 50 19.72 2.12 -8.75
CA PRO A 50 19.46 1.41 -10.00
C PRO A 50 18.00 1.01 -10.19
N ALA A 51 17.57 0.93 -11.44
CA ALA A 51 16.24 0.45 -11.79
C ALA A 51 16.00 -0.98 -11.25
N GLY A 52 14.78 -1.23 -10.77
CA GLY A 52 14.36 -2.52 -10.20
C GLY A 52 14.72 -2.75 -8.74
N TRP A 53 15.44 -1.82 -8.09
CA TRP A 53 15.66 -1.87 -6.64
C TRP A 53 14.47 -1.30 -5.89
N GLU A 54 14.09 -1.93 -4.78
CA GLU A 54 12.91 -1.56 -3.98
C GLU A 54 13.31 -1.11 -2.58
N LEU A 55 12.55 -0.18 -1.99
CA LEU A 55 12.78 0.25 -0.60
C LEU A 55 12.26 -0.84 0.35
N ALA A 56 13.17 -1.59 0.99
CA ALA A 56 12.79 -2.67 1.89
C ALA A 56 12.16 -2.17 3.20
N ASN A 57 12.75 -1.12 3.78
CA ASN A 57 12.25 -0.34 4.92
C ASN A 57 13.21 0.84 5.18
N THR A 58 12.84 1.75 6.08
CA THR A 58 13.65 2.94 6.39
C THR A 58 14.94 2.66 7.17
N GLY A 59 15.10 1.47 7.76
CA GLY A 59 16.31 1.07 8.47
C GLY A 59 17.38 0.43 7.57
N VAL A 60 16.95 -0.27 6.52
CA VAL A 60 17.82 -0.97 5.55
C VAL A 60 18.03 -0.15 4.27
N GLY A 61 17.01 0.56 3.80
CA GLY A 61 17.05 1.32 2.55
C GLY A 61 16.67 0.50 1.31
N PHE A 62 17.16 0.91 0.14
CA PHE A 62 16.89 0.25 -1.13
C PHE A 62 17.71 -1.03 -1.27
N VAL A 63 17.07 -2.10 -1.74
CA VAL A 63 17.69 -3.40 -1.96
C VAL A 63 17.51 -3.85 -3.40
N ALA A 64 18.51 -4.58 -3.91
CA ALA A 64 18.45 -5.20 -5.23
C ALA A 64 17.30 -6.21 -5.29
N PRO A 65 16.69 -6.41 -6.47
CA PRO A 65 15.70 -7.47 -6.65
C PRO A 65 16.34 -8.81 -6.35
N ALA A 66 15.60 -9.71 -5.68
CA ALA A 66 16.05 -11.07 -5.48
C ALA A 66 16.34 -11.68 -6.86
N ARG A 67 17.55 -12.20 -7.07
CA ARG A 67 17.86 -12.96 -8.27
C ARG A 67 17.05 -14.26 -8.15
N ASN A 68 15.95 -14.40 -8.89
CA ASN A 68 15.28 -15.69 -9.02
C ASN A 68 16.26 -16.64 -9.70
N ASP A 69 17.07 -17.36 -8.92
CA ASP A 69 17.81 -18.56 -9.36
C ASP A 69 16.83 -19.75 -9.43
N GLU A 70 15.64 -19.53 -9.99
CA GLU A 70 14.75 -20.59 -10.46
C GLU A 70 15.29 -21.11 -11.79
N GLY A 71 16.34 -21.94 -11.72
CA GLY A 71 16.89 -22.53 -12.93
C GLY A 71 17.92 -23.63 -12.80
N MET A 72 18.56 -23.85 -11.63
CA MET A 72 19.60 -24.89 -11.53
C MET A 72 19.67 -25.56 -10.17
N SER A 73 18.72 -26.46 -9.89
CA SER A 73 18.96 -27.65 -9.06
C SER A 73 17.89 -28.69 -9.36
N GLN A 74 17.85 -29.16 -10.61
CA GLN A 74 17.34 -30.49 -10.88
C GLN A 74 18.33 -31.47 -10.25
N ALA A 75 18.06 -31.85 -8.99
CA ALA A 75 18.72 -32.99 -8.39
C ALA A 75 18.39 -34.22 -9.24
N PRO A 76 19.36 -35.00 -9.72
CA PRO A 76 19.03 -36.32 -10.24
C PRO A 76 18.46 -37.12 -9.08
N ALA A 77 17.24 -37.62 -9.24
CA ALA A 77 16.73 -38.69 -8.42
C ALA A 77 17.56 -39.93 -8.76
N ASP A 78 18.67 -40.13 -8.04
CA ASP A 78 19.45 -41.36 -8.11
C ASP A 78 18.77 -42.41 -7.22
N ASN A 79 18.04 -43.29 -7.94
CA ASN A 79 17.85 -44.73 -7.77
C ASN A 79 17.75 -45.34 -6.35
#